data_AF-A0A450V9U5-F1
#
_entry.id   AF-A0A450V9U5-F1
#
_cell.length_a   1.000
_cell.length_b   1.000
_cell.length_c   1.000
_cell.angle_alpha   90.00
_cell.angle_beta   90.00
_cell.angle_gamma   90.00
#
_symmetry.space_group_name_H-M   'P 1'
#
loop_
_entity.id
_entity.type
_entity.pdbx_description
1 polymer ?
#
loop_
_entity_poly.entity_id
_entity_poly.type
_entity_poly.pdbx_seq_one_letter_code
_entity_poly.pdbx_strand_id
1 'polypeptide(L)' 'MGQMITQIHVSNFGDRSKNIDTTALIDTGAAYLTLPAAWKSRLGNLEKMEDVEVRMADQSIRRPNCVGR' A
#
# COMPACT_ATOMS: atom_id res chain seq x y z
N MET A 1 -0.10 -22.92 9.73
CA MET A 1 0.50 -22.45 8.46
C MET A 1 1.22 -21.15 8.74
N GLY A 2 2.45 -20.98 8.24
CA GLY A 2 3.30 -19.84 8.59
C GLY A 2 2.98 -18.59 7.78
N GLN A 3 2.84 -17.45 8.44
CA GLN A 3 2.82 -16.14 7.78
C GLN A 3 4.27 -15.68 7.60
N MET A 4 4.64 -15.28 6.38
CA MET A 4 5.92 -14.62 6.14
C MET A 4 5.76 -13.13 6.38
N ILE A 5 6.35 -12.65 7.46
CA ILE A 5 6.34 -11.24 7.86
C ILE A 5 7.76 -10.71 7.79
N THR A 6 7.96 -9.52 7.21
CA THR A 6 9.27 -8.86 7.15
C THR A 6 9.19 -7.41 7.60
N GLN A 7 10.29 -6.87 8.11
CA GLN A 7 10.44 -5.44 8.38
C GLN A 7 10.64 -4.71 7.04
N ILE A 8 9.90 -3.63 6.83
CA ILE A 8 10.00 -2.78 5.66
C ILE A 8 10.12 -1.31 6.08
N HIS A 9 10.80 -0.54 5.23
CA HIS A 9 10.83 0.91 5.28
C HIS A 9 10.04 1.46 4.09
N VAL A 10 8.97 2.19 4.35
CA VAL A 10 8.16 2.85 3.32
C VAL A 10 8.46 4.34 3.37
N SER A 11 9.05 4.89 2.31
CA SER A 11 9.36 6.32 2.19
C SER A 11 8.60 6.95 1.03
N ASN A 12 8.07 8.16 1.22
CA ASN A 12 7.60 8.98 0.10
C ASN A 12 8.79 9.38 -0.78
N PHE A 13 8.62 9.21 -2.10
CA PHE A 13 9.66 9.54 -3.09
C PHE A 13 9.96 11.05 -3.17
N GLY A 14 8.93 11.90 -3.10
CA GLY A 14 9.05 13.37 -3.17
C GLY A 14 9.46 14.04 -1.85
N ASP A 15 9.14 13.42 -0.70
CA ASP A 15 9.54 13.91 0.63
C ASP A 15 10.00 12.74 1.52
N ARG A 16 11.31 12.47 1.55
CA ARG A 16 11.91 11.38 2.33
C ARG A 16 11.75 11.54 3.84
N SER A 17 11.39 12.73 4.34
CA SER A 17 11.07 12.93 5.77
C SER A 17 9.76 12.24 6.16
N LYS A 18 8.90 11.93 5.17
CA LYS A 18 7.66 11.17 5.34
C LYS A 18 7.94 9.70 5.10
N ASN A 19 8.18 8.97 6.18
CA ASN A 19 8.46 7.56 6.13
C ASN A 19 7.79 6.79 7.29
N ILE A 20 7.69 5.47 7.12
CA ILE A 20 7.09 4.54 8.06
C ILE A 20 7.94 3.27 8.08
N ASP A 21 8.48 2.94 9.25
CA ASP A 21 9.01 1.61 9.54
C ASP A 21 7.90 0.73 10.10
N THR A 22 7.74 -0.47 9.54
CA THR A 22 6.67 -1.40 9.92
C THR A 22 7.01 -2.83 9.54
N THR A 23 6.28 -3.78 10.10
CA THR A 23 6.16 -5.13 9.54
C THR A 23 5.15 -5.17 8.40
N ALA A 24 5.41 -5.99 7.38
CA ALA A 24 4.48 -6.28 6.30
C ALA A 24 4.37 -7.79 6.04
N LEU A 25 3.18 -8.22 5.63
CA LEU A 25 2.92 -9.58 5.16
C LEU A 25 3.42 -9.73 3.72
N ILE A 26 4.19 -10.79 3.45
CA ILE A 26 4.55 -11.19 2.10
C ILE A 26 3.39 -12.03 1.54
N ASP A 27 2.63 -11.44 0.61
CA ASP A 27 1.50 -12.07 -0.08
C ASP A 27 1.78 -12.14 -1.59
N THR A 28 2.11 -13.32 -2.09
CA THR A 28 2.38 -13.55 -3.52
C THR A 28 1.11 -13.55 -4.37
N GLY A 29 -0.07 -13.58 -3.76
CA GLY A 29 -1.36 -13.46 -4.45
C GLY A 29 -1.82 -12.01 -4.63
N ALA A 30 -1.14 -11.03 -4.01
CA ALA A 30 -1.48 -9.63 -4.12
C ALA A 30 -0.90 -9.00 -5.40
N ALA A 31 -1.75 -8.35 -6.19
CA ALA A 31 -1.33 -7.62 -7.40
C ALA A 31 -0.60 -6.30 -7.09
N TYR A 32 -0.86 -5.71 -5.92
CA TYR A 32 -0.33 -4.41 -5.51
C TYR A 32 0.09 -4.42 -4.04
N LEU A 33 1.06 -3.57 -3.70
CA LEU A 33 1.33 -3.22 -2.31
C LEU A 33 0.13 -2.45 -1.76
N THR A 34 -0.52 -3.01 -0.75
CA THR A 34 -1.67 -2.37 -0.09
C THR A 34 -1.25 -1.81 1.26
N LEU A 35 -1.43 -0.51 1.45
CA LEU A 35 -1.13 0.19 2.70
C LEU A 35 -2.43 0.67 3.37
N PRO A 36 -2.48 0.76 4.71
CA PRO A 36 -3.63 1.32 5.41
C PRO A 36 -3.94 2.75 4.96
N ALA A 37 -5.21 3.04 4.65
CA ALA A 37 -5.62 4.38 4.22
C ALA A 37 -5.31 5.47 5.25
N ALA A 38 -5.32 5.12 6.54
CA ALA A 38 -4.94 6.00 7.64
C ALA A 38 -3.48 6.49 7.56
N TRP A 39 -2.62 5.84 6.77
CA TRP A 39 -1.22 6.24 6.59
C TRP A 39 -1.03 7.33 5.54
N LYS A 40 -2.06 7.68 4.75
CA LYS A 40 -1.95 8.76 3.75
C LYS A 40 -1.42 10.06 4.36
N SER A 41 -1.98 10.50 5.49
CA SER A 41 -1.52 11.73 6.17
C SER A 41 -0.06 11.64 6.67
N ARG A 42 0.40 10.44 7.02
CA ARG A 42 1.78 10.20 7.49
C ARG A 42 2.78 10.18 6.34
N LEU A 43 2.38 9.64 5.19
CA LEU A 43 3.19 9.60 3.97
C LEU A 43 3.15 10.91 3.19
N GLY A 44 2.37 11.90 3.62
CA GLY A 44 2.29 13.21 2.98
C GLY A 44 1.31 13.24 1.81
N ASN A 45 1.48 14.23 0.93
CA ASN A 45 0.63 14.34 -0.26
C ASN A 45 1.16 13.38 -1.33
N LEU A 46 0.41 12.31 -1.60
CA LEU A 46 0.72 11.33 -2.64
C LEU A 46 -0.09 11.67 -3.88
N GLU A 47 0.55 11.70 -5.04
CA GLU A 47 -0.15 11.92 -6.31
C GLU A 47 -1.12 10.76 -6.57
N LYS A 48 -2.36 11.11 -6.91
CA LYS A 48 -3.35 10.12 -7.35
C LYS A 48 -3.02 9.78 -8.81
N MET A 49 -2.71 8.52 -9.07
CA MET A 49 -2.45 8.06 -10.44
C MET A 49 -3.78 7.82 -11.17
N GLU A 50 -4.57 6.86 -10.69
CA GLU A 50 -5.85 6.47 -11.27
C GLU A 50 -6.71 5.70 -10.25
N ASP A 51 -8.00 5.57 -10.52
CA ASP A 51 -8.85 4.62 -9.81
C ASP A 51 -8.83 3.29 -10.57
N VAL A 52 -8.22 2.26 -9.95
CA VAL A 52 -8.13 0.92 -10.55
C VAL A 52 -9.24 0.04 -10.01
N GLU A 53 -9.89 -0.74 -10.87
CA GLU A 53 -10.78 -1.81 -10.41
C GLU A 53 -9.96 -3.02 -9.97
N VAL A 54 -10.02 -3.33 -8.67
CA VAL A 54 -9.34 -4.47 -8.07
C VAL A 54 -10.37 -5.51 -7.68
N ARG A 55 -10.21 -6.72 -8.23
CA ARG A 55 -10.98 -7.89 -7.81
C ARG A 55 -10.32 -8.50 -6.58
N MET A 56 -11.08 -8.55 -5.49
CA MET A 56 -10.65 -9.11 -4.22
C MET A 56 -10.83 -10.64 -4.21
N ALA A 57 -10.20 -11.31 -3.24
CA ALA A 57 -10.32 -12.76 -3.08
C ALA A 57 -11.75 -13.24 -2.81
N ASP A 58 -12.58 -12.41 -2.17
CA ASP A 58 -14.02 -12.65 -1.95
C ASP A 58 -14.88 -12.37 -3.21
N GLN A 59 -14.24 -12.17 -4.36
CA GLN A 59 -14.84 -11.81 -5.66
C GLN A 59 -15.48 -10.42 -5.69
N SER A 60 -15.42 -9.65 -4.60
CA SER A 60 -15.87 -8.26 -4.62
C SER A 60 -14.97 -7.42 -5.54
N ILE A 61 -15.57 -6.46 -6.23
CA ILE A 61 -14.84 -5.46 -7.00
C ILE A 61 -14.76 -4.19 -6.15
N ARG A 62 -13.54 -3.71 -5.92
CA ARG A 62 -13.27 -2.47 -5.21
C ARG A 62 -12.56 -1.50 -6.14
N ARG A 63 -12.77 -0.21 -5.92
CA ARG A 63 -12.06 0.89 -6.58
C ARG A 63 -11.17 1.61 -5.55
N PRO A 64 -10.04 1.02 -5.13
CA PRO A 64 -9.10 1.72 -4.26
C PRO A 64 -8.47 2.91 -4.98
N ASN A 65 -8.15 3.95 -4.22
CA ASN A 65 -7.35 5.06 -4.71
C ASN A 65 -5.92 4.58 -4.91
N CYS A 66 -5.51 4.34 -6.16
CA CYS A 66 -4.11 4.05 -6.47
C CYS A 66 -3.31 5.35 -6.45
N VAL A 67 -2.22 5.32 -5.69
CA VAL A 67 -1.30 6.44 -5.52
C VAL A 67 0.09 5.95 -5.85
N GLY A 68 0.86 6.79 -6.52
CA GLY A 68 2.20 6.47 -6.97
C GLY A 68 2.81 7.68 -7.65
N ARG A 69 4.13 7.70 -7.60
CA ARG A 69 5.01 8.87 -7.75
C ARG A 69 4.33 10.22 -7.49
#